data_AF-A0ABD6VP21-F1
#
_entry.id   AF-A0ABD6VP21-F1
#
_cell.length_a   1.000
_cell.length_b   1.000
_cell.length_c   1.000
_cell.angle_alpha   90.00
_cell.angle_beta   90.00
_cell.angle_gamma   90.00
#
_symmetry.space_group_name_H-M   'P 1'
#
loop_
_entity.id
_entity.type
_entity.pdbx_description
1 polymer ?
#
loop_
_entity_poly.entity_id
_entity_poly.type
_entity_poly.pdbx_seq_one_letter_code
_entity_poly.pdbx_strand_id
1 'polypeptide(L)'
;MLELAREIGLLFERWSVPLTQRRALLFYIAQAGNTSKPADFIDALAAPLSTGQEDIMTIAEQLKKMGFEEGIQRGIQQGLAQGLEQGIEQGMKNSARQIARNLLLTGMDKNSVQQVTQLEEEELEQLVVAILHDTQH
;
A
#
# COMPACT_ATOMS: atom_id res chain seq x y z
N MET A 1 11.46 7.65 24.95
CA MET A 1 11.15 6.24 24.61
C MET A 1 12.16 5.25 25.18
N LEU A 2 13.47 5.45 25.05
CA LEU A 2 14.47 4.51 25.59
C LEU A 2 14.52 4.45 27.12
N GLU A 3 14.36 5.58 27.81
CA GLU A 3 14.24 5.61 29.27
C GLU A 3 13.00 4.82 29.74
N LEU A 4 11.86 5.04 29.09
CA LEU A 4 10.62 4.29 29.33
C LEU A 4 10.80 2.78 29.09
N ALA A 5 11.54 2.38 28.05
CA ALA A 5 11.82 0.97 27.77
C ALA A 5 12.56 0.30 28.95
N ARG A 6 13.56 0.99 29.49
CA ARG A 6 14.34 0.51 30.64
C ARG A 6 13.48 0.41 31.89
N GLU A 7 12.61 1.39 32.13
CA GLU A 7 11.66 1.35 33.25
C GLU A 7 10.68 0.19 33.14
N ILE A 8 10.14 -0.07 31.95
CA ILE A 8 9.26 -1.22 31.71
C ILE A 8 10.02 -2.53 31.99
N GLY A 9 11.27 -2.65 31.55
CA GLY A 9 12.11 -3.81 31.82
C GLY A 9 12.32 -4.04 33.33
N LEU A 10 12.59 -2.96 34.07
CA LEU A 10 12.71 -3.02 35.52
C LEU A 10 11.40 -3.44 36.20
N LEU A 11 10.25 -2.99 35.71
CA LEU A 11 8.94 -3.38 36.24
C LEU A 11 8.62 -4.84 35.95
N PHE A 12 8.97 -5.34 34.76
CA PHE A 12 8.81 -6.74 34.39
C PHE A 12 9.57 -7.66 35.33
N GLU A 13 10.81 -7.30 35.65
CA GLU A 13 11.67 -8.01 36.60
C GLU A 13 11.08 -7.92 38.02
N ARG A 14 10.85 -6.68 38.51
CA ARG A 14 10.43 -6.43 39.89
C ARG A 14 9.11 -7.11 40.23
N TRP A 15 8.16 -7.12 39.29
CA TRP A 15 6.81 -7.65 39.52
C TRP A 15 6.64 -9.06 38.95
N SER A 16 7.71 -9.67 38.43
CA SER A 16 7.68 -10.99 37.81
C SER A 16 6.50 -11.11 36.83
N VAL A 17 6.34 -10.10 35.96
CA VAL A 17 5.17 -9.99 35.07
C VAL A 17 5.09 -11.25 34.20
N PRO A 18 3.93 -11.95 34.11
CA PRO A 18 3.78 -13.15 33.30
C PRO A 18 4.09 -12.91 31.81
N LEU A 19 4.64 -13.91 31.14
CA LEU A 19 5.01 -13.83 29.72
C LEU A 19 3.83 -13.38 28.82
N THR A 20 2.62 -13.84 29.12
CA THR A 20 1.41 -13.44 28.39
C THR A 20 1.14 -11.94 28.47
N GLN A 21 1.36 -11.33 29.62
CA GLN A 21 1.19 -9.89 29.83
C GLN A 21 2.35 -9.10 29.20
N ARG A 22 3.59 -9.57 29.32
CA ARG A 22 4.74 -8.98 28.62
C ARG A 22 4.50 -8.94 27.11
N ARG A 23 4.03 -10.06 26.56
CA ARG A 23 3.66 -10.20 25.15
C ARG A 23 2.56 -9.21 24.79
N ALA A 24 1.44 -9.18 25.52
CA ALA A 24 0.35 -8.25 25.23
C ALA A 24 0.80 -6.78 25.21
N LEU A 25 1.64 -6.38 26.17
CA LEU A 25 2.18 -5.02 26.23
C LEU A 25 3.11 -4.72 25.06
N LEU A 26 4.01 -5.64 24.71
CA LEU A 26 4.91 -5.49 23.57
C LEU A 26 4.16 -5.36 22.24
N PHE A 27 3.11 -6.16 22.04
CA PHE A 27 2.25 -6.05 20.86
C PHE A 27 1.56 -4.68 20.79
N TYR A 28 1.00 -4.20 21.91
CA TYR A 28 0.38 -2.89 21.97
C TYR A 28 1.38 -1.77 21.67
N ILE A 29 2.58 -1.80 22.27
CA ILE A 29 3.62 -0.79 22.03
C ILE A 29 4.12 -0.86 20.58
N ALA A 30 4.24 -2.04 19.98
CA ALA A 30 4.64 -2.15 18.58
C ALA A 30 3.58 -1.60 17.61
N GLN A 31 2.30 -1.71 17.95
CA GLN A 31 1.19 -1.26 17.10
C GLN A 31 0.85 0.22 17.28
N ALA A 32 0.83 0.70 18.52
CA ALA A 32 0.43 2.06 18.88
C ALA A 32 1.61 2.99 19.17
N GLY A 33 2.78 2.44 19.48
CA GLY A 33 3.98 3.21 19.78
C GLY A 33 4.65 3.75 18.53
N ASN A 34 5.24 4.94 18.66
CA ASN A 34 5.84 5.67 17.55
C ASN A 34 7.37 5.77 17.73
N THR A 35 8.06 4.63 17.69
CA THR A 35 9.52 4.58 17.82
C THR A 35 10.21 4.52 16.46
N SER A 36 11.10 5.47 16.18
CA SER A 36 11.97 5.43 15.01
C SER A 36 13.15 4.46 15.18
N LYS A 37 13.35 3.90 16.40
CA LYS A 37 14.44 2.99 16.74
C LYS A 37 13.93 1.77 17.53
N PRO A 38 13.25 0.82 16.86
CA PRO A 38 12.68 -0.34 17.52
C PRO A 38 13.74 -1.30 18.10
N ALA A 39 14.90 -1.44 17.47
CA ALA A 39 16.00 -2.28 17.99
C ALA A 39 16.52 -1.75 19.33
N ASP A 40 16.92 -0.47 19.38
CA ASP A 40 17.38 0.19 20.62
C ASP A 40 16.34 0.09 21.75
N PHE A 41 15.04 0.14 21.41
CA PHE A 41 13.96 -0.03 22.38
C PHE A 41 13.94 -1.46 22.97
N ILE A 42 14.04 -2.48 22.13
CA ILE A 42 14.06 -3.88 22.57
C ILE A 42 15.30 -4.16 23.42
N ASP A 43 16.46 -3.65 23.03
CA ASP A 43 17.70 -3.78 23.79
C ASP A 43 17.58 -3.13 25.17
N ALA A 44 17.06 -1.89 25.23
CA ALA A 44 16.85 -1.17 26.47
C ALA A 44 15.81 -1.84 27.39
N LEU A 45 14.78 -2.47 26.81
CA LEU A 45 13.77 -3.23 27.54
C LEU A 45 14.33 -4.54 28.11
N ALA A 46 15.18 -5.23 27.37
CA ALA A 46 15.74 -6.51 27.78
C ALA A 46 16.89 -6.36 28.79
N ALA A 47 17.66 -5.26 28.73
CA ALA A 47 18.85 -5.06 29.54
C ALA A 47 18.66 -5.22 31.07
N PRO A 48 17.54 -4.80 31.69
CA PRO A 48 17.33 -4.98 33.13
C PRO A 48 16.87 -6.39 33.55
N LEU A 49 16.49 -7.24 32.59
CA LEU A 49 15.94 -8.56 32.89
C LEU A 49 17.05 -9.54 33.24
N SER A 50 16.92 -10.19 34.40
CA SER A 50 17.84 -11.27 34.80
C SER A 50 17.47 -12.59 34.13
N THR A 51 16.17 -12.78 33.87
CA THR A 51 15.58 -13.93 33.19
C THR A 51 14.51 -13.45 32.19
N GLY A 52 14.43 -14.09 31.03
CA GLY A 52 13.46 -13.75 29.99
C GLY A 52 13.93 -12.72 28.95
N GLN A 53 15.23 -12.46 28.82
CA GLN A 53 15.78 -11.73 27.67
C GLN A 53 15.47 -12.47 26.35
N GLU A 54 15.64 -13.80 26.35
CA GLU A 54 15.34 -14.66 25.20
C GLU A 54 13.84 -14.61 24.81
N ASP A 55 12.94 -14.52 25.81
CA ASP A 55 11.51 -14.35 25.57
C ASP A 55 11.23 -13.02 24.87
N ILE A 56 11.85 -11.92 25.32
CA ILE A 56 11.69 -10.60 24.71
C ILE A 56 12.21 -10.61 23.27
N MET A 57 13.37 -11.23 23.02
CA MET A 57 13.94 -11.35 21.67
C MET A 57 13.06 -12.19 20.76
N THR A 58 12.53 -13.31 21.25
CA THR A 58 11.59 -14.16 20.51
C THR A 58 10.32 -13.40 20.15
N ILE A 59 9.77 -12.61 21.08
CA ILE A 59 8.59 -11.76 20.82
C ILE A 59 8.94 -10.68 19.79
N ALA A 60 10.11 -10.04 19.91
CA ALA A 60 10.56 -9.02 18.98
C ALA A 60 10.73 -9.56 17.55
N GLU A 61 11.28 -10.76 17.40
CA GLU A 61 11.39 -11.44 16.10
C GLU A 61 10.02 -11.74 15.49
N GLN A 62 9.07 -12.23 16.29
CA GLN A 62 7.70 -12.44 15.85
C GLN A 62 7.06 -11.13 15.37
N LEU A 63 7.19 -10.04 16.15
CA LEU A 63 6.67 -8.72 15.79
C LEU A 63 7.29 -8.19 14.50
N LYS A 64 8.60 -8.34 14.32
CA LYS A 64 9.31 -7.98 13.08
C LYS A 64 8.78 -8.76 11.88
N LYS A 65 8.57 -10.07 12.05
CA LYS A 65 8.02 -10.94 10.99
C LYS A 65 6.60 -10.52 10.60
N MET A 66 5.71 -10.32 11.58
CA MET A 66 4.33 -9.88 11.30
C MET A 66 4.32 -8.50 10.63
N GLY A 67 5.11 -7.54 11.12
CA GLY A 67 5.19 -6.22 10.49
C GLY A 67 5.70 -6.27 9.05
N PHE A 68 6.67 -7.14 8.76
CA PHE A 68 7.15 -7.36 7.39
C PHE A 68 6.08 -7.99 6.50
N GLU A 69 5.41 -9.05 6.97
CA GLU A 69 4.33 -9.72 6.24
C GLU A 69 3.16 -8.77 5.97
N GLU A 70 2.72 -8.00 6.96
CA GLU A 70 1.67 -6.98 6.80
C GLU A 70 2.10 -5.89 5.80
N GLY A 71 3.34 -5.42 5.87
CA GLY A 71 3.88 -4.42 4.95
C GLY A 71 3.87 -4.91 3.50
N ILE A 72 4.32 -6.14 3.26
CA ILE A 72 4.30 -6.77 1.93
C ILE A 72 2.86 -6.95 1.45
N GLN A 73 1.96 -7.47 2.28
CA GLN A 73 0.56 -7.67 1.91
C GLN A 73 -0.12 -6.36 1.53
N ARG A 74 0.03 -5.30 2.34
CA ARG A 74 -0.53 -3.98 2.05
C ARG A 74 0.05 -3.40 0.76
N GLY A 75 1.36 -3.50 0.57
CA GLY A 75 2.03 -3.02 -0.65
C GLY A 75 1.53 -3.72 -1.91
N ILE A 76 1.40 -5.05 -1.88
CA ILE A 76 0.87 -5.84 -3.00
C ILE A 76 -0.59 -5.49 -3.28
N GLN A 77 -1.43 -5.41 -2.24
CA GLN A 77 -2.85 -5.08 -2.41
C GLN A 77 -3.05 -3.68 -3.02
N GLN A 78 -2.32 -2.69 -2.51
CA GLN A 78 -2.38 -1.33 -3.03
C GLN A 78 -1.89 -1.25 -4.48
N GLY A 79 -0.74 -1.87 -4.77
CA GLY A 79 -0.18 -1.89 -6.12
C GLY A 79 -1.07 -2.61 -7.13
N LEU A 80 -1.67 -3.75 -6.74
CA LEU A 80 -2.60 -4.48 -7.60
C LEU A 80 -3.88 -3.69 -7.86
N ALA A 81 -4.47 -3.08 -6.82
CA ALA A 81 -5.67 -2.27 -6.96
C ALA A 81 -5.45 -1.08 -7.89
N GLN A 82 -4.37 -0.32 -7.67
CA GLN A 82 -4.00 0.81 -8.52
C GLN A 82 -3.72 0.39 -9.96
N GLY A 83 -2.94 -0.70 -10.14
CA GLY A 83 -2.62 -1.21 -11.48
C GLY A 83 -3.84 -1.72 -12.24
N LEU A 84 -4.78 -2.38 -11.55
CA LEU A 84 -6.02 -2.86 -12.15
C LEU A 84 -6.93 -1.69 -12.57
N GLU A 85 -7.10 -0.70 -11.69
CA GLU A 85 -7.91 0.48 -11.97
C GLU A 85 -7.38 1.26 -13.18
N GLN A 86 -6.07 1.55 -13.20
CA GLN A 86 -5.41 2.21 -14.33
C GLN A 86 -5.50 1.38 -15.62
N GLY A 87 -5.32 0.06 -15.51
CA GLY A 87 -5.42 -0.85 -16.65
C GLY A 87 -6.81 -0.89 -17.27
N ILE A 88 -7.86 -0.95 -16.43
CA ILE A 88 -9.26 -0.93 -16.88
C ILE A 88 -9.58 0.43 -17.52
N GLU A 89 -9.23 1.54 -16.88
CA GLU A 89 -9.50 2.88 -17.40
C GLU A 89 -8.83 3.09 -18.76
N GLN A 90 -7.53 2.76 -18.87
CA GLN A 90 -6.80 2.89 -20.13
C GLN A 90 -7.37 1.96 -21.21
N GLY A 91 -7.75 0.73 -20.85
CA GLY A 91 -8.38 -0.23 -21.76
C GLY A 91 -9.72 0.26 -22.30
N MET A 92 -10.56 0.83 -21.43
CA MET A 92 -11.85 1.42 -21.82
C MET A 92 -11.66 2.63 -22.74
N LYS A 93 -10.76 3.56 -22.39
CA LYS A 93 -10.45 4.73 -23.23
C LYS A 93 -9.92 4.31 -24.61
N ASN A 94 -8.97 3.38 -24.65
CA ASN A 94 -8.42 2.87 -25.90
C ASN A 94 -9.50 2.21 -26.78
N SER A 95 -10.39 1.43 -26.16
CA SER A 95 -11.49 0.77 -26.87
C SER A 95 -12.49 1.79 -27.43
N ALA A 96 -12.88 2.79 -26.63
CA ALA A 96 -13.76 3.86 -27.07
C ALA A 96 -13.16 4.64 -28.25
N ARG A 97 -11.87 4.99 -28.18
CA ARG A 97 -11.14 5.65 -29.28
C ARG A 97 -11.09 4.79 -30.55
N GLN A 98 -10.84 3.49 -30.41
CA GLN A 98 -10.80 2.58 -31.55
C GLN A 98 -12.17 2.45 -32.23
N ILE A 99 -13.24 2.34 -31.44
CA ILE A 99 -14.62 2.34 -31.95
C ILE A 99 -14.91 3.66 -32.67
N ALA A 100 -14.61 4.80 -32.05
CA ALA A 100 -14.82 6.11 -32.65
C ALA A 100 -14.08 6.26 -33.98
N ARG A 101 -12.82 5.82 -34.05
CA ARG A 101 -12.01 5.87 -35.28
C ARG A 101 -12.67 5.06 -36.40
N ASN A 102 -13.10 3.84 -36.09
CA ASN A 102 -13.76 2.98 -37.07
C ASN A 102 -15.08 3.59 -37.57
N LEU A 103 -15.90 4.15 -36.67
CA LEU A 103 -17.16 4.77 -37.05
C LEU A 103 -16.94 6.01 -37.93
N LEU A 104 -15.98 6.87 -37.59
CA LEU A 104 -15.63 8.03 -38.41
C LEU A 104 -15.13 7.63 -39.80
N LEU A 105 -14.29 6.58 -39.89
CA LEU A 105 -13.80 6.05 -41.17
C LEU A 105 -14.92 5.45 -42.04
N THR A 106 -16.00 4.96 -41.43
CA THR A 106 -17.20 4.52 -42.16
C THR A 106 -18.10 5.66 -42.63
N GLY A 107 -17.75 6.92 -42.33
CA GLY A 107 -18.50 8.12 -42.73
C GLY A 107 -19.62 8.51 -41.75
N MET A 108 -19.65 7.93 -40.54
CA MET A 108 -20.57 8.36 -39.48
C MET A 108 -20.18 9.76 -38.98
N ASP A 109 -21.17 10.61 -38.72
CA ASP A 109 -20.92 11.99 -38.27
C ASP A 109 -20.43 12.08 -36.82
N LYS A 110 -19.71 13.16 -36.49
CA LYS A 110 -19.11 13.41 -35.18
C LYS A 110 -20.13 13.29 -34.03
N ASN A 111 -21.34 13.81 -34.20
CA ASN A 111 -22.34 13.82 -33.13
C ASN A 111 -22.85 12.40 -32.83
N SER A 112 -23.12 11.61 -33.87
CA SER A 112 -23.51 10.20 -33.72
C SER A 112 -22.39 9.37 -33.06
N VAL A 113 -21.13 9.59 -33.46
CA VAL A 113 -19.97 8.91 -32.86
C VAL A 113 -19.80 9.28 -31.39
N GLN A 114 -19.99 10.55 -31.04
CA GLN A 114 -19.92 11.03 -29.65
C GLN A 114 -21.00 10.38 -28.78
N GLN A 115 -22.23 10.24 -29.30
CA GLN A 115 -23.32 9.56 -28.58
C GLN A 115 -23.03 8.07 -28.32
N VAL A 116 -22.40 7.37 -29.28
CA VAL A 116 -22.10 5.94 -29.17
C VAL A 116 -20.91 5.67 -28.26
N THR A 117 -19.87 6.49 -28.35
CA THR A 117 -18.57 6.24 -27.69
C THR A 117 -18.41 6.98 -26.37
N GLN A 118 -19.27 7.97 -26.10
CA GLN A 118 -19.21 8.83 -24.92
C GLN A 118 -17.86 9.52 -24.73
N LEU A 119 -17.08 9.65 -25.80
CA LEU A 119 -15.84 10.42 -25.77
C LEU A 119 -16.16 11.91 -25.63
N GLU A 120 -15.28 12.61 -24.93
CA GLU A 120 -15.37 14.06 -24.83
C GLU A 120 -15.12 14.71 -26.21
N GLU A 121 -15.67 15.90 -26.43
CA GLU A 121 -15.54 16.59 -27.71
C GLU A 121 -14.06 16.82 -28.08
N GLU A 122 -13.24 17.19 -27.09
CA GLU A 122 -11.80 17.41 -27.25
C GLU A 122 -11.06 16.12 -27.66
N GLU A 123 -11.39 14.98 -27.03
CA GLU A 123 -10.78 13.69 -27.37
C GLU A 123 -11.15 13.26 -28.80
N LEU A 124 -12.38 13.53 -29.22
CA LEU A 124 -12.88 13.23 -30.55
C LEU A 124 -12.24 14.15 -31.61
N GLU A 125 -12.01 15.41 -31.31
CA GLU A 125 -11.29 16.35 -32.18
C GLU A 125 -9.84 15.93 -32.41
N GLN A 126 -9.13 15.57 -31.33
CA GLN A 126 -7.77 15.03 -31.44
C GLN A 126 -7.74 13.77 -32.31
N LEU A 127 -8.75 12.91 -32.20
CA LEU A 127 -8.87 11.70 -33.01
C LEU A 127 -9.08 12.04 -34.50
N VAL A 128 -9.94 13.01 -34.82
CA VAL A 128 -10.17 13.47 -36.21
C VAL A 128 -8.90 14.04 -36.81
N VAL A 129 -8.18 14.89 -36.08
CA VAL A 129 -6.89 15.45 -36.53
C VAL A 129 -5.88 14.33 -36.82
N ALA A 130 -5.80 13.33 -35.93
CA ALA A 130 -4.91 12.18 -36.12
C ALA A 130 -5.26 11.37 -37.38
N ILE A 131 -6.54 11.11 -37.64
CA ILE A 131 -7.01 10.38 -38.84
C ILE A 131 -6.68 11.16 -40.13
N LEU A 132 -6.87 12.49 -40.12
CA LEU A 132 -6.54 13.34 -41.27
C LEU A 132 -5.04 13.34 -41.56
N HIS A 133 -4.19 13.29 -40.54
CA HIS A 133 -2.73 13.15 -40.71
C HIS A 133 -2.34 11.76 -41.26
N ASP A 134 -2.96 10.68 -40.77
CA ASP A 134 -2.69 9.30 -41.23
C ASP A 134 -3.06 9.06 -42.69
N THR A 135 -3.97 9.87 -43.27
CA THR A 135 -4.43 9.75 -44.66
C THR A 135 -3.67 10.63 -45.65
N GLN A 136 -2.75 11.48 -45.18
CA GLN A 136 -1.92 12.37 -46.00
C GLN A 136 -0.50 11.81 -46.28
N HIS A 137 -0.19 10.61 -45.77
CA HIS A 137 1.04 9.85 -46.01
C HIS A 137 0.75 8.55 -46.75
#